data_AF-A0A4Y5YB58-F1
#
_entry.id   AF-A0A4Y5YB58-F1
#
_cell.length_a   1.000
_cell.length_b   1.000
_cell.length_c   1.000
_cell.angle_alpha   90.00
_cell.angle_beta   90.00
_cell.angle_gamma   90.00
#
_symmetry.space_group_name_H-M   'P 1'
#
loop_
_entity.id
_entity.type
_entity.pdbx_description
1 polymer ?
#
loop_
_entity_poly.entity_id
_entity_poly.type
_entity_poly.pdbx_seq_one_letter_code
_entity_poly.pdbx_strand_id
1 'polypeptide(L)'
;MNNQKQSSVSTRRFWIERLSKTSLRALHIIGVVGSGGGIIFNLDMSIWLNYWIIAICSGVLLMSWEIVRDWRWLIQLKGVLTLLKVILLGSFIQISEYNSELVIFIILLSVMVSHGPAGLRHYSVVHRKVIQSRKEVKG
;
A
#
# COMPACT_ATOMS: atom_id res chain seq x y z
N MET A 1 -21.24 -31.15 16.71
CA MET A 1 -20.80 -31.17 15.29
C MET A 1 -20.70 -29.74 14.80
N ASN A 2 -19.50 -29.23 14.51
CA ASN A 2 -19.35 -28.06 13.65
C ASN A 2 -18.04 -28.17 12.86
N ASN A 3 -18.20 -28.53 11.59
CA ASN A 3 -17.16 -28.82 10.64
C ASN A 3 -16.46 -27.50 10.25
N GLN A 4 -15.42 -27.10 10.99
CA GLN A 4 -14.48 -26.07 10.56
C GLN A 4 -13.66 -26.63 9.40
N LYS A 5 -14.24 -26.59 8.19
CA LYS A 5 -13.55 -26.90 6.94
C LYS A 5 -12.56 -25.76 6.67
N GLN A 6 -11.46 -25.73 7.41
CA GLN A 6 -10.28 -24.94 7.06
C GLN A 6 -9.77 -25.51 5.73
N SER A 7 -10.11 -24.84 4.63
CA SER A 7 -9.49 -25.12 3.34
C SER A 7 -8.00 -24.88 3.48
N SER A 8 -7.22 -25.95 3.62
CA SER A 8 -5.76 -25.89 3.63
C SER A 8 -5.33 -25.34 2.27
N VAL A 9 -4.99 -24.06 2.22
CA VAL A 9 -4.37 -23.47 1.03
C VAL A 9 -3.11 -24.29 0.75
N SER A 10 -2.99 -24.82 -0.46
CA SER A 10 -1.80 -25.58 -0.87
C SER A 10 -0.53 -24.79 -0.53
N THR A 11 0.46 -25.43 0.10
CA THR A 11 1.73 -24.82 0.50
C THR A 11 2.38 -24.06 -0.66
N ARG A 12 2.31 -24.61 -1.88
CA ARG A 12 2.81 -23.96 -3.09
C ARG A 12 2.11 -22.63 -3.37
N ARG A 13 0.77 -22.61 -3.29
CA ARG A 13 -0.05 -21.41 -3.52
C ARG A 13 0.23 -20.33 -2.46
N PHE A 14 0.42 -20.73 -1.21
CA PHE A 14 0.81 -19.82 -0.13
C PHE A 14 2.15 -19.12 -0.42
N TRP A 15 3.18 -19.87 -0.82
CA TRP A 15 4.50 -19.31 -1.12
C TRP A 15 4.48 -18.41 -2.35
N ILE A 16 3.74 -18.78 -3.40
CA ILE A 16 3.56 -17.95 -4.60
C ILE A 16 2.90 -16.62 -4.20
N GLU A 17 1.77 -16.64 -3.48
CA GLU A 17 1.08 -15.42 -3.05
C GLU A 17 1.99 -14.53 -2.18
N ARG A 18 2.74 -15.14 -1.25
CA ARG A 18 3.65 -14.41 -0.36
C ARG A 18 4.80 -13.77 -1.13
N LEU A 19 5.49 -14.51 -2.00
CA LEU A 19 6.62 -14.01 -2.79
C LEU A 19 6.16 -12.95 -3.79
N SER A 20 5.08 -13.18 -4.54
CA SER A 20 4.55 -12.20 -5.49
C SER A 20 4.22 -10.87 -4.81
N LYS A 21 3.56 -10.93 -3.65
CA LYS A 21 3.22 -9.71 -2.90
C LYS A 21 4.47 -9.00 -2.38
N THR A 22 5.47 -9.73 -1.91
CA THR A 22 6.74 -9.16 -1.42
C THR A 22 7.54 -8.54 -2.56
N SER A 23 7.65 -9.19 -3.72
CA SER A 23 8.30 -8.64 -4.90
C SER A 23 7.62 -7.37 -5.39
N LEU A 24 6.28 -7.34 -5.43
CA LEU A 24 5.53 -6.11 -5.75
C LEU A 24 5.82 -4.97 -4.76
N ARG A 25 5.94 -5.27 -3.46
CA ARG A 25 6.34 -4.25 -2.46
C ARG A 25 7.78 -3.76 -2.69
N ALA A 26 8.71 -4.65 -3.03
CA ALA A 26 10.08 -4.27 -3.34
C ALA A 26 10.15 -3.35 -4.56
N LEU A 27 9.46 -3.71 -5.65
CA LEU A 27 9.35 -2.86 -6.85
C LEU A 27 8.71 -1.51 -6.51
N HIS A 28 7.67 -1.51 -5.68
CA HIS A 28 7.04 -0.27 -5.24
C HIS A 28 7.99 0.64 -4.46
N ILE A 29 8.82 0.10 -3.56
CA ILE A 29 9.83 0.87 -2.83
C ILE A 29 10.88 1.44 -3.79
N ILE A 30 11.36 0.66 -4.76
CA ILE A 30 12.30 1.14 -5.78
C ILE A 30 11.69 2.34 -6.53
N GLY A 31 10.44 2.21 -6.96
CA GLY A 31 9.73 3.29 -7.64
C GLY A 31 9.59 4.54 -6.76
N VAL A 32 9.14 4.38 -5.51
CA VAL A 32 8.92 5.49 -4.57
C VAL A 32 10.22 6.21 -4.21
N VAL A 33 11.31 5.48 -3.98
CA VAL A 33 12.61 6.09 -3.65
C VAL A 33 13.19 6.80 -4.86
N GLY A 34 13.13 6.19 -6.04
CA GLY A 34 13.65 6.80 -7.27
C GLY A 34 12.89 8.06 -7.67
N SER A 35 11.55 8.03 -7.65
CA SER A 35 10.74 9.22 -7.96
C SER A 35 10.79 10.26 -6.86
N GLY A 36 10.79 9.84 -5.58
CA GLY A 36 10.93 10.74 -4.44
C GLY A 36 12.25 11.50 -4.46
N GLY A 37 13.35 10.83 -4.80
CA GLY A 37 14.64 11.48 -5.00
C GLY A 37 14.60 12.52 -6.12
N GLY A 38 14.00 12.17 -7.27
CA GLY A 38 13.79 13.11 -8.38
C GLY A 38 13.04 14.37 -7.96
N ILE A 39 11.97 14.23 -7.18
CA ILE A 39 11.18 15.36 -6.67
C ILE A 39 11.95 16.19 -5.64
N ILE A 40 12.54 15.54 -4.62
CA ILE A 40 13.22 16.24 -3.51
C ILE A 40 14.42 17.06 -4.01
N PHE A 41 15.18 16.52 -4.97
CA PHE A 41 16.34 17.20 -5.55
C PHE A 41 15.99 18.07 -6.77
N ASN A 42 14.70 18.24 -7.07
CA ASN A 42 14.20 19.03 -8.18
C ASN A 42 14.86 18.68 -9.53
N LEU A 43 15.00 17.36 -9.79
CA LEU A 43 15.57 16.83 -11.02
C LEU A 43 14.55 16.82 -12.15
N ASP A 44 15.03 16.90 -13.38
CA ASP A 44 14.20 16.80 -14.58
C ASP A 44 13.39 15.48 -14.57
N MET A 45 12.10 15.60 -14.94
CA MET A 45 11.15 14.48 -14.93
C MET A 45 11.63 13.28 -15.76
N SER A 46 12.35 13.51 -16.86
CA SER A 46 12.87 12.45 -17.72
C SER A 46 13.79 11.47 -16.98
N ILE A 47 14.49 11.92 -15.94
CA ILE A 47 15.43 11.10 -15.16
C ILE A 47 14.66 10.12 -14.26
N TRP A 48 13.50 10.52 -13.75
CA TRP A 48 12.77 9.77 -12.73
C TRP A 48 11.40 9.23 -13.15
N LEU A 49 10.96 9.51 -14.38
CA LEU A 49 9.69 9.06 -14.94
C LEU A 49 9.49 7.53 -14.84
N ASN A 50 10.53 6.76 -15.14
CA ASN A 50 10.46 5.29 -15.07
C ASN A 50 10.18 4.81 -13.63
N TYR A 51 10.81 5.43 -12.63
CA TYR A 51 10.57 5.11 -11.23
C TYR A 51 9.15 5.49 -10.80
N TRP A 52 8.64 6.63 -11.31
CA TRP A 52 7.26 7.04 -11.08
C TRP A 52 6.26 6.01 -11.65
N ILE A 53 6.47 5.56 -12.89
CA ILE A 53 5.63 4.54 -13.51
C ILE A 53 5.67 3.24 -12.70
N ILE A 54 6.86 2.80 -12.27
CA ILE A 54 7.00 1.63 -11.40
C ILE A 54 6.21 1.81 -10.10
N ALA A 55 6.32 2.97 -9.44
CA ALA A 55 5.64 3.27 -8.18
C ALA A 55 4.12 3.20 -8.34
N ILE A 56 3.56 3.84 -9.38
CA ILE A 56 2.13 3.86 -9.66
C ILE A 56 1.62 2.46 -10.00
N CYS A 57 2.24 1.79 -10.98
CA CYS A 57 1.78 0.47 -11.45
C CYS A 57 1.82 -0.57 -10.33
N SER A 58 2.94 -0.66 -9.59
CA SER A 58 3.05 -1.58 -8.46
C SER A 58 2.11 -1.24 -7.30
N GLY A 59 1.90 0.05 -7.02
CA GLY A 59 0.98 0.53 -5.98
C GLY A 59 -0.48 0.17 -6.29
N VAL A 60 -0.91 0.39 -7.54
CA VAL A 60 -2.25 0.02 -8.02
C VAL A 60 -2.45 -1.49 -7.96
N LEU A 61 -1.46 -2.28 -8.37
CA LEU A 61 -1.52 -3.75 -8.27
C LEU A 61 -1.63 -4.22 -6.81
N LEU A 62 -0.84 -3.65 -5.89
CA LEU A 62 -0.91 -3.97 -4.46
C LEU A 62 -2.26 -3.59 -3.85
N MET A 63 -2.80 -2.42 -4.18
CA MET A 63 -4.11 -1.97 -3.73
C MET A 63 -5.22 -2.89 -4.25
N SER A 64 -5.20 -3.19 -5.55
CA SER A 64 -6.17 -4.08 -6.19
C SER A 64 -6.13 -5.49 -5.58
N TRP A 65 -4.93 -6.00 -5.30
CA TRP A 65 -4.75 -7.28 -4.63
C TRP A 65 -5.43 -7.32 -3.26
N GLU A 66 -5.30 -6.26 -2.45
CA GLU A 66 -5.94 -6.20 -1.14
C GLU A 66 -7.47 -6.11 -1.25
N ILE A 67 -7.99 -5.27 -2.16
CA ILE A 67 -9.44 -5.07 -2.36
C ILE A 67 -10.11 -6.36 -2.83
N VAL A 68 -9.54 -7.04 -3.83
CA VAL A 68 -10.09 -8.30 -4.39
C VAL A 68 -10.10 -9.40 -3.32
N ARG A 69 -9.13 -9.40 -2.40
CA ARG A 69 -9.03 -10.42 -1.36
C ARG A 69 -9.99 -10.18 -0.19
N ASP A 70 -10.18 -8.92 0.22
CA ASP A 70 -11.12 -8.53 1.26
C ASP A 70 -11.58 -7.07 1.08
N TRP A 71 -12.82 -6.87 0.62
CA TRP A 71 -13.42 -5.54 0.46
C TRP A 71 -13.44 -4.71 1.76
N ARG A 72 -13.40 -5.37 2.94
CA ARG A 72 -13.30 -4.68 4.24
C ARG A 72 -12.02 -3.87 4.37
N TRP A 73 -11.00 -4.14 3.56
CA TRP A 73 -9.79 -3.34 3.49
C TRP A 73 -10.11 -1.84 3.30
N LEU A 74 -11.14 -1.50 2.51
CA LEU A 74 -11.54 -0.11 2.25
C LEU A 74 -12.03 0.64 3.49
N ILE A 75 -12.54 -0.08 4.50
CA ILE A 75 -13.03 0.51 5.75
C ILE A 75 -12.07 0.31 6.93
N GLN A 76 -11.00 -0.47 6.74
CA GLN A 76 -9.92 -0.64 7.71
C GLN A 76 -8.96 0.53 7.61
N LEU A 77 -8.40 0.96 8.75
CA LEU A 77 -7.49 2.09 8.82
C LEU A 77 -6.30 1.95 7.85
N LYS A 78 -5.75 0.73 7.69
CA LYS A 78 -4.66 0.50 6.72
C LYS A 78 -5.07 0.87 5.28
N GLY A 79 -6.30 0.56 4.88
CA GLY A 79 -6.79 0.87 3.54
C GLY A 79 -7.17 2.33 3.40
N VAL A 80 -7.85 2.89 4.39
CA VAL A 80 -8.21 4.32 4.43
C VAL A 80 -6.96 5.20 4.32
N LEU A 81 -5.90 4.91 5.09
CA LEU A 81 -4.65 5.66 5.02
C LEU A 81 -3.89 5.43 3.70
N THR A 82 -4.04 4.26 3.08
CA THR A 82 -3.50 4.02 1.72
C THR A 82 -4.25 4.84 0.67
N LEU A 83 -5.58 4.92 0.75
CA LEU A 83 -6.39 5.75 -0.15
C LEU A 83 -6.08 7.23 0.04
N LEU A 84 -5.92 7.69 1.29
CA LEU A 84 -5.46 9.04 1.59
C LEU A 84 -4.12 9.34 0.92
N LYS A 85 -3.16 8.40 0.98
CA LYS A 85 -1.86 8.51 0.29
C LYS A 85 -2.03 8.70 -1.22
N VAL A 86 -2.95 7.97 -1.85
CA VAL A 86 -3.24 8.08 -3.30
C VAL A 86 -3.86 9.43 -3.64
N ILE A 87 -4.78 9.93 -2.81
CA ILE A 87 -5.37 11.26 -2.98
C ILE A 87 -4.29 12.34 -2.90
N LEU A 88 -3.43 12.28 -1.87
CA LEU A 88 -2.31 13.21 -1.71
C LEU A 88 -1.35 13.17 -2.91
N LEU A 89 -1.11 11.99 -3.48
CA LEU A 89 -0.31 11.86 -4.69
C LEU A 89 -0.97 12.52 -5.91
N GLY A 90 -2.30 12.42 -6.03
CA GLY A 90 -3.06 13.12 -7.08
C GLY A 90 -3.04 14.64 -6.93
N SER A 91 -2.90 15.14 -5.70
CA SER A 91 -2.80 16.58 -5.41
C SER A 91 -1.50 17.23 -5.88
N PHE A 92 -0.48 16.45 -6.30
CA PHE A 92 0.75 17.00 -6.91
C PHE A 92 0.47 17.90 -8.11
N ILE A 93 -0.59 17.62 -8.87
CA ILE A 93 -0.98 18.42 -10.04
C ILE A 93 -1.42 19.84 -9.63
N GLN A 94 -1.96 19.99 -8.42
CA GLN A 94 -2.53 21.26 -7.93
C GLN A 94 -1.57 22.05 -7.05
N ILE A 95 -0.61 21.39 -6.40
CA ILE A 95 0.24 21.98 -5.34
C ILE A 95 1.72 21.91 -5.76
N SER A 96 2.04 22.48 -6.93
CA SER A 96 3.38 22.43 -7.53
C SER A 96 4.50 23.05 -6.66
N GLU A 97 4.15 23.87 -5.66
CA GLU A 97 5.12 24.60 -4.82
C GLU A 97 5.64 23.76 -3.65
N TYR A 98 4.88 22.75 -3.18
CA TYR A 98 5.20 21.96 -1.97
C TYR A 98 5.48 20.48 -2.27
N ASN A 99 6.01 20.20 -3.47
CA ASN A 99 6.20 18.82 -3.95
C ASN A 99 7.11 17.99 -3.02
N SER A 100 8.17 18.60 -2.47
CA SER A 100 9.13 17.92 -1.59
C SER A 100 8.55 17.58 -0.22
N GLU A 101 7.87 18.54 0.42
CA GLU A 101 7.21 18.32 1.72
C GLU A 101 6.10 17.28 1.60
N LEU A 102 5.33 17.33 0.51
CA LEU A 102 4.30 16.33 0.22
C LEU A 102 4.89 14.92 0.06
N VAL A 103 6.00 14.76 -0.68
CA VAL A 103 6.68 13.46 -0.79
C VAL A 103 7.11 12.96 0.59
N ILE A 104 7.76 13.80 1.40
CA ILE A 104 8.24 13.42 2.72
C ILE A 104 7.07 12.99 3.62
N PHE A 105 5.98 13.76 3.62
CA PHE A 105 4.78 13.44 4.38
C PHE A 105 4.15 12.11 3.95
N ILE A 106 4.05 11.88 2.63
CA ILE A 106 3.57 10.62 2.04
C ILE A 106 4.42 9.42 2.49
N ILE A 107 5.74 9.58 2.56
CA ILE A 107 6.67 8.54 3.02
C ILE A 107 6.44 8.26 4.52
N LEU A 108 6.39 9.30 5.35
CA LEU A 108 6.13 9.15 6.80
C LEU A 108 4.80 8.44 7.07
N LEU A 109 3.75 8.84 6.36
CA LEU A 109 2.44 8.19 6.43
C LEU A 109 2.54 6.70 6.05
N SER A 110 3.30 6.38 5.00
CA SER A 110 3.53 5.01 4.54
C SER A 110 4.21 4.14 5.60
N VAL A 111 5.17 4.68 6.35
CA VAL A 111 5.84 3.98 7.46
C VAL A 111 4.85 3.70 8.60
N MET A 112 4.06 4.70 9.00
CA MET A 112 3.04 4.56 10.04
C MET A 112 2.01 3.47 9.70
N VAL A 113 1.56 3.39 8.45
CA VAL A 113 0.62 2.35 8.00
C VAL A 113 1.26 0.96 8.01
N SER A 114 2.51 0.87 7.57
CA SER A 114 3.19 -0.43 7.36
C SER A 114 3.67 -1.04 8.68
N HIS A 115 4.22 -0.23 9.58
CA HIS A 115 4.76 -0.66 10.88
C HIS A 115 3.81 -0.43 12.05
N GLY A 116 2.65 0.18 11.82
CA GLY A 116 1.65 0.38 12.86
C GLY A 116 1.20 -0.94 13.49
N PRO A 117 0.88 -0.95 14.81
CA PRO A 117 0.42 -2.13 15.52
C PRO A 117 -0.80 -2.74 14.82
N ALA A 118 -0.91 -4.08 14.86
CA ALA A 118 -1.96 -4.82 14.17
C ALA A 118 -3.38 -4.33 14.54
N GLY A 119 -3.59 -3.95 15.80
CA GLY A 119 -4.85 -3.37 16.28
C GLY A 119 -5.25 -2.10 15.52
N LEU A 120 -4.31 -1.20 15.24
CA LEU A 120 -4.58 0.01 14.45
C LEU A 120 -4.85 -0.34 13.00
N ARG A 121 -4.03 -1.20 12.37
CA ARG A 121 -4.19 -1.53 10.94
C ARG A 121 -5.55 -2.17 10.62
N HIS A 122 -6.07 -3.00 11.52
CA HIS A 122 -7.35 -3.69 11.37
C HIS A 122 -8.53 -2.95 12.02
N TYR A 123 -8.30 -1.77 12.58
CA TYR A 123 -9.36 -0.93 13.12
C TYR A 123 -10.28 -0.46 11.99
N SER A 124 -11.58 -0.70 12.12
CA SER A 124 -12.57 -0.19 11.18
C SER A 124 -12.95 1.24 11.57
N VAL A 125 -12.74 2.18 10.64
CA VAL A 125 -13.11 3.61 10.83
C VAL A 125 -14.63 3.75 10.96
N VAL A 126 -15.38 2.95 10.18
CA VAL A 126 -16.86 2.97 10.18
C VAL A 126 -17.44 2.36 11.45
N HIS A 127 -16.98 1.17 11.84
CA HIS A 127 -17.57 0.42 12.96
C HIS A 127 -16.94 0.76 14.32
N ARG A 128 -15.86 1.55 14.33
CA ARG A 128 -15.08 1.93 15.52
C ARG A 128 -14.61 0.74 16.36
N LYS A 129 -14.27 -0.37 15.70
CA LYS A 129 -13.76 -1.60 16.32
C LYS A 129 -12.79 -2.33 15.41
N VAL A 130 -11.94 -3.18 16.00
CA VAL A 130 -11.01 -4.03 15.25
C VAL A 130 -11.79 -5.14 14.55
N ILE A 131 -11.61 -5.25 13.22
CA ILE A 131 -12.22 -6.29 12.40
C ILE A 131 -11.11 -7.09 11.75
N GLN A 132 -10.98 -8.37 12.10
CA GLN A 132 -10.00 -9.25 11.45
C GLN A 132 -10.39 -9.52 9.99
N SER A 133 -9.39 -9.50 9.13
CA SER A 133 -9.55 -9.84 7.72
C SER A 133 -9.57 -11.36 7.53
N ARG A 134 -10.49 -11.85 6.70
CA ARG A 134 -10.79 -13.30 6.61
C ARG A 134 -9.68 -14.12 5.90
N LYS A 135 -8.81 -13.47 5.13
CA LYS A 135 -7.86 -14.11 4.20
C LYS A 135 -6.51 -13.39 4.12
N GLU A 136 -5.99 -12.90 5.24
CA GLU A 136 -4.72 -12.17 5.22
C GLU A 136 -3.51 -13.12 5.11
N VAL A 137 -2.96 -13.28 3.91
CA VAL A 137 -1.57 -13.71 3.75
C VAL A 137 -0.69 -12.54 4.20
N LYS A 138 -0.11 -12.69 5.38
CA LYS A 138 0.98 -11.84 5.86
C LYS A 138 2.13 -12.02 4.87
N GLY A 139 2.63 -10.91 4.34
CA GLY A 139 3.78 -10.83 3.44
C GLY A 139 4.89 -10.15 4.18
#